data_AF-F5YEU1-F1
#
_entry.id   AF-F5YEU1-F1
#
_cell.length_a   1.000
_cell.length_b   1.000
_cell.length_c   1.000
_cell.angle_alpha   90.00
_cell.angle_beta   90.00
_cell.angle_gamma   90.00
#
_symmetry.space_group_name_H-M   'P 1'
#
loop_
_entity.id
_entity.type
_entity.pdbx_description
1 polymer ?
#
loop_
_entity_poly.entity_id
_entity_poly.type
_entity_poly.pdbx_seq_one_letter_code
_entity_poly.pdbx_strand_id
1 'polypeptide(L)'
;MPWPYLAAICCLILCVFTFFYCHFYIKRRTSRDSILGEIQDEVDSILFRINEITDRDITLLEDREKSLQALLDDADRRLKVYARELDRHENSGKAYQALGLRMQRNGKAADSDLPVPPQTVPAAEAIPLPAAEPPRFAQAEKQIEAEPRPIGEQVRDLSLAGFSAPLIASKLGISISEAELAMALLERKPLE
;
A
#
# COMPACT_ATOMS: atom_id res chain seq x y z
N MET A 1 29.68 35.79 -83.81
CA MET A 1 29.21 36.44 -82.57
C MET A 1 28.14 35.59 -81.80
N PRO A 2 28.31 34.28 -81.53
CA PRO A 2 27.38 33.53 -80.64
C PRO A 2 27.90 33.28 -79.21
N TRP A 3 29.10 33.76 -78.87
CA TRP A 3 29.74 33.58 -77.55
C TRP A 3 28.87 33.96 -76.34
N PRO A 4 28.08 35.07 -76.33
CA PRO A 4 27.30 35.42 -75.15
C PRO A 4 26.13 34.46 -74.88
N TYR A 5 25.56 33.84 -75.92
CA TYR A 5 24.46 32.88 -75.76
C TYR A 5 24.93 31.58 -75.12
N LEU A 6 26.14 31.11 -75.44
CA LEU A 6 26.71 29.91 -74.80
C LEU A 6 26.99 30.13 -73.31
N ALA A 7 27.51 31.30 -72.93
CA ALA A 7 27.71 31.66 -71.53
C ALA A 7 26.39 31.75 -70.76
N ALA A 8 25.34 32.32 -71.37
CA ALA A 8 24.01 32.39 -70.77
C ALA A 8 23.37 31.00 -70.58
N ILE A 9 23.49 30.10 -71.56
CA ILE A 9 23.00 28.72 -71.47
C ILE A 9 23.74 27.94 -70.38
N CYS A 10 25.07 28.10 -70.28
CA CYS A 10 25.86 27.44 -69.25
C CYS A 10 25.49 27.93 -67.83
N CYS A 11 25.27 29.24 -67.67
CA CYS A 11 24.78 29.82 -66.43
C CYS A 11 23.38 29.30 -66.06
N LEU A 12 22.47 29.18 -67.04
CA LEU A 12 21.13 28.61 -66.83
C LEU A 12 21.22 27.15 -66.35
N ILE A 13 22.06 26.33 -66.97
CA ILE A 13 22.27 24.94 -66.58
C ILE A 13 22.82 24.85 -65.14
N LEU A 14 23.79 25.71 -64.79
CA LEU A 14 24.31 25.78 -63.42
C LEU A 14 23.24 26.20 -62.40
N CYS A 15 22.40 27.18 -62.74
CA CYS A 15 21.26 27.58 -61.91
C CYS A 15 20.24 26.46 -61.72
N VAL A 16 19.91 25.70 -62.78
CA VAL A 16 19.00 24.55 -62.68
C VAL A 16 19.62 23.45 -61.82
N PHE A 17 20.90 23.15 -62.02
CA PHE A 17 21.58 22.11 -61.27
C PHE A 17 21.69 22.46 -59.77
N THR A 18 22.05 23.71 -59.46
CA THR A 18 22.08 24.20 -58.07
C THR A 18 20.70 24.26 -57.44
N PHE A 19 19.68 24.66 -58.19
CA PHE A 19 18.29 24.60 -57.72
C PHE A 19 17.87 23.16 -57.40
N PHE A 20 18.18 22.21 -58.29
CA PHE A 20 17.85 20.80 -58.07
C PHE A 20 18.63 20.19 -56.89
N TYR A 21 19.91 20.53 -56.76
CA TYR A 21 20.75 20.11 -55.65
C TYR A 21 20.22 20.68 -54.33
N CYS A 22 19.88 21.97 -54.29
CA CYS A 22 19.29 22.62 -53.12
C CYS A 22 17.92 22.01 -52.77
N HIS A 23 17.07 21.78 -53.78
CA HIS A 23 15.77 21.15 -53.59
C HIS A 23 15.90 19.72 -53.05
N PHE A 24 16.83 18.93 -53.59
CA PHE A 24 17.12 17.58 -53.11
C PHE A 24 17.73 17.58 -51.70
N TYR A 25 18.64 18.52 -51.42
CA TYR A 25 19.25 18.69 -50.11
C TYR A 25 18.22 19.11 -49.04
N ILE A 26 17.32 20.03 -49.37
CA ILE A 26 16.22 20.49 -48.50
C ILE A 26 15.20 19.37 -48.28
N LYS A 27 14.81 18.64 -49.33
CA LYS A 27 13.87 17.51 -49.20
C LYS A 27 14.46 16.41 -48.31
N ARG A 28 15.77 16.15 -48.42
CA ARG A 28 16.48 15.19 -47.56
C ARG A 28 16.63 15.66 -46.11
N ARG A 29 16.63 16.98 -45.87
CA ARG A 29 16.68 17.61 -44.54
C ARG A 29 15.30 17.95 -43.96
N THR A 30 14.21 17.76 -44.69
CA THR A 30 12.86 18.08 -44.22
C THR A 30 12.38 16.96 -43.30
N SER A 31 12.88 17.01 -42.06
CA SER A 31 12.63 16.10 -40.93
C SER A 31 11.18 16.06 -40.43
N ARG A 32 10.17 16.43 -41.24
CA ARG A 32 8.76 16.35 -40.81
C ARG A 32 8.34 14.92 -40.50
N ASP A 33 8.88 13.95 -41.24
CA ASP A 33 8.62 12.53 -40.99
C ASP A 33 9.43 11.99 -39.79
N SER A 34 10.53 12.65 -39.42
CA SER A 34 11.32 12.28 -38.24
C SER A 34 10.59 12.58 -36.93
N ILE A 35 9.82 13.68 -36.89
CA ILE A 35 9.04 14.07 -35.70
C ILE A 35 7.89 13.07 -35.48
N LEU A 36 7.24 12.64 -36.57
CA LEU A 36 6.17 11.63 -36.48
C LEU A 36 6.71 10.27 -36.06
N GLY A 37 7.90 9.89 -36.55
CA GLY A 37 8.59 8.67 -36.13
C GLY A 37 8.99 8.71 -34.66
N GLU A 38 9.56 9.81 -34.19
CA GLU A 38 9.95 9.98 -32.78
C GLU A 38 8.73 9.90 -31.83
N ILE A 39 7.57 10.46 -32.23
CA ILE A 39 6.33 10.32 -31.47
C ILE A 39 5.83 8.86 -31.47
N GLN A 40 5.91 8.16 -32.61
CA GLN A 40 5.50 6.74 -32.68
C GLN A 40 6.39 5.87 -31.80
N ASP A 41 7.71 6.07 -31.85
CA ASP A 41 8.68 5.35 -31.03
C ASP A 41 8.47 5.62 -29.53
N GLU A 42 8.14 6.86 -29.16
CA GLU A 42 7.82 7.22 -27.78
C GLU A 42 6.51 6.57 -27.31
N VAL A 43 5.48 6.57 -28.16
CA VAL A 43 4.21 5.90 -27.86
C VAL A 43 4.40 4.40 -27.70
N ASP A 44 5.20 3.76 -28.57
CA ASP A 44 5.52 2.34 -28.46
C ASP A 44 6.32 2.02 -27.19
N SER A 45 7.27 2.88 -26.81
CA SER A 45 8.00 2.79 -25.55
C SER A 45 7.07 2.92 -24.33
N ILE A 46 6.13 3.87 -24.36
CA ILE A 46 5.15 4.06 -23.29
C ILE A 46 4.22 2.84 -23.21
N LEU A 47 3.73 2.33 -24.34
CA LEU A 47 2.86 1.16 -24.38
C LEU A 47 3.58 -0.07 -23.82
N PHE A 48 4.85 -0.26 -24.18
CA PHE A 48 5.68 -1.33 -23.65
C PHE A 48 5.82 -1.24 -22.11
N ARG A 49 6.14 -0.04 -21.59
CA ARG A 49 6.26 0.19 -20.14
C ARG A 49 4.94 -0.03 -19.41
N ILE A 50 3.83 0.43 -19.98
CA ILE A 50 2.50 0.22 -19.39
C ILE A 50 2.19 -1.26 -19.35
N ASN A 51 2.44 -2.01 -20.42
CA ASN A 51 2.21 -3.44 -20.43
C ASN A 51 3.06 -4.16 -19.37
N GLU A 52 4.34 -3.81 -19.25
CA GLU A 52 5.24 -4.39 -18.24
C GLU A 52 4.76 -4.12 -16.80
N ILE A 53 4.35 -2.88 -16.51
CA ILE A 53 3.81 -2.53 -15.18
C ILE A 53 2.48 -3.25 -14.95
N THR A 54 1.62 -3.30 -15.96
CA THR A 54 0.30 -3.94 -15.87
C THR A 54 0.42 -5.44 -15.61
N ASP A 55 1.32 -6.15 -16.31
CA ASP A 55 1.55 -7.59 -16.10
C ASP A 55 2.05 -7.86 -14.66
N ARG A 56 2.94 -7.02 -14.15
CA ARG A 56 3.40 -7.10 -12.75
C ARG A 56 2.27 -6.81 -11.77
N ASP A 57 1.47 -5.81 -12.04
CA ASP A 57 0.36 -5.40 -11.16
C ASP A 57 -0.73 -6.48 -11.14
N ILE A 58 -1.03 -7.12 -12.29
CA ILE A 58 -1.91 -8.29 -12.36
C ILE A 58 -1.37 -9.43 -11.50
N THR A 59 -0.08 -9.74 -11.62
CA THR A 59 0.56 -10.79 -10.81
C THR A 59 0.42 -10.49 -9.30
N LEU A 60 0.65 -9.25 -8.91
CA LEU A 60 0.49 -8.82 -7.52
C LEU A 60 -0.97 -8.90 -7.06
N LEU A 61 -1.91 -8.56 -7.94
CA LEU A 61 -3.34 -8.64 -7.66
C LEU A 61 -3.78 -10.10 -7.45
N GLU A 62 -3.33 -11.02 -8.29
CA GLU A 62 -3.58 -12.46 -8.13
C GLU A 62 -3.00 -13.00 -6.82
N ASP A 63 -1.80 -12.58 -6.45
CA ASP A 63 -1.18 -13.01 -5.19
C ASP A 63 -1.96 -12.49 -3.97
N ARG A 64 -2.47 -11.25 -4.05
CA ARG A 64 -3.33 -10.67 -3.02
C ARG A 64 -4.68 -11.38 -2.95
N GLU A 65 -5.27 -11.74 -4.08
CA GLU A 65 -6.50 -12.54 -4.14
C GLU A 65 -6.30 -13.88 -3.45
N LYS A 66 -5.23 -14.62 -3.80
CA LYS A 66 -4.89 -15.91 -3.16
C LYS A 66 -4.67 -15.76 -1.66
N SER A 67 -3.97 -14.71 -1.24
CA SER A 67 -3.74 -14.44 0.18
C SER A 67 -5.05 -14.12 0.93
N LEU A 68 -5.95 -13.34 0.34
CA LEU A 68 -7.25 -13.04 0.93
C LEU A 68 -8.11 -14.30 1.04
N GLN A 69 -8.08 -15.14 0.01
CA GLN A 69 -8.78 -16.42 0.01
C GLN A 69 -8.25 -17.36 1.11
N ALA A 70 -6.93 -17.45 1.28
CA ALA A 70 -6.32 -18.26 2.34
C ALA A 70 -6.68 -17.75 3.76
N LEU A 71 -6.73 -16.43 3.96
CA LEU A 71 -7.16 -15.84 5.23
C LEU A 71 -8.65 -16.08 5.50
N LEU A 72 -9.48 -16.01 4.46
CA LEU A 72 -10.90 -16.31 4.55
C LEU A 72 -11.11 -17.79 4.92
N ASP A 73 -10.39 -18.70 4.28
CA ASP A 73 -10.45 -20.14 4.58
C ASP A 73 -10.03 -20.46 6.03
N ASP A 74 -9.00 -19.78 6.55
CA ASP A 74 -8.60 -19.95 7.96
C ASP A 74 -9.66 -19.37 8.91
N ALA A 75 -10.24 -18.21 8.58
CA ALA A 75 -11.34 -17.63 9.35
C ALA A 75 -12.56 -18.56 9.38
N ASP A 76 -12.96 -19.12 8.24
CA ASP A 76 -14.05 -20.08 8.12
C ASP A 76 -13.77 -21.37 8.89
N ARG A 77 -12.52 -21.85 8.85
CA ARG A 77 -12.10 -23.02 9.62
C ARG A 77 -12.22 -22.77 11.12
N ARG A 78 -11.80 -21.60 11.59
CA ARG A 78 -11.93 -21.19 13.00
C ARG A 78 -13.39 -21.02 13.40
N LEU A 79 -14.20 -20.34 12.58
CA LEU A 79 -15.65 -20.20 12.79
C LEU A 79 -16.32 -21.56 12.92
N LYS A 80 -15.95 -22.54 12.08
CA LYS A 80 -16.47 -23.90 12.15
C LYS A 80 -16.09 -24.61 13.45
N VAL A 81 -14.89 -24.40 13.98
CA VAL A 81 -14.48 -24.95 15.28
C VAL A 81 -15.28 -24.28 16.41
N TYR A 82 -15.36 -22.95 16.41
CA TYR A 82 -16.14 -22.21 17.42
C TYR A 82 -17.62 -22.59 17.40
N ALA A 83 -18.22 -22.76 16.21
CA ALA A 83 -19.59 -23.21 16.08
C ALA A 83 -19.80 -24.62 16.68
N ARG A 84 -18.84 -25.53 16.50
CA ARG A 84 -18.87 -26.87 17.12
C ARG A 84 -18.72 -26.80 18.65
N GLU A 85 -17.89 -25.90 19.15
CA GLU A 85 -17.71 -25.71 20.60
C GLU A 85 -18.97 -25.10 21.24
N LEU A 86 -19.60 -24.12 20.59
CA LEU A 86 -20.87 -23.55 21.02
C LEU A 86 -21.98 -24.61 21.10
N ASP A 87 -22.13 -25.45 20.07
CA ASP A 87 -23.13 -26.54 20.08
C ASP A 87 -22.83 -27.56 21.20
N ARG A 88 -21.56 -27.84 21.48
CA ARG A 88 -21.15 -28.71 22.59
C ARG A 88 -21.48 -28.10 23.95
N HIS A 89 -21.26 -26.79 24.13
CA HIS A 89 -21.64 -26.07 25.35
C HIS A 89 -23.15 -25.98 25.52
N GLU A 90 -23.90 -25.76 24.44
CA GLU A 90 -25.36 -25.73 24.46
C GLU A 90 -25.95 -27.09 24.85
N ASN A 91 -25.48 -28.18 24.21
CA ASN A 91 -25.94 -29.53 24.53
C ASN A 91 -25.57 -29.96 25.97
N SER A 92 -24.39 -29.59 26.44
CA SER A 92 -23.98 -29.82 27.83
C SER A 92 -24.84 -29.01 28.80
N GLY A 93 -25.09 -27.73 28.50
CA GLY A 93 -25.96 -26.85 29.29
C GLY A 93 -27.39 -27.35 29.38
N LYS A 94 -27.97 -27.83 28.28
CA LYS A 94 -29.29 -28.48 28.25
C LYS A 94 -29.33 -29.75 29.12
N ALA A 95 -28.27 -30.57 29.10
CA ALA A 95 -28.18 -31.76 29.93
C ALA A 95 -28.11 -31.41 31.43
N TYR A 96 -27.31 -30.41 31.82
CA TYR A 96 -27.27 -29.91 33.20
C TYR A 96 -28.61 -29.30 33.64
N GLN A 97 -29.26 -28.53 32.77
CA GLN A 97 -30.58 -27.96 33.04
C GLN A 97 -31.64 -29.06 33.23
N ALA A 98 -31.63 -30.09 32.40
CA ALA A 98 -32.52 -31.25 32.54
C ALA A 98 -32.28 -32.02 33.85
N LEU A 99 -31.02 -32.16 34.30
CA LEU A 99 -30.68 -32.76 35.58
C LEU A 99 -31.09 -31.89 36.77
N GLY A 100 -30.86 -30.57 36.70
CA GLY A 100 -31.27 -29.62 37.74
C GLY A 100 -32.79 -29.54 37.90
N LEU A 101 -33.54 -29.55 36.79
CA LEU A 101 -35.01 -29.61 36.81
C LEU A 101 -35.53 -30.94 37.38
N ARG A 102 -34.84 -32.06 37.10
CA ARG A 102 -35.15 -33.37 37.70
C ARG A 102 -34.89 -33.36 39.20
N MET A 103 -33.76 -32.81 39.64
CA MET A 103 -33.39 -32.72 41.05
C MET A 103 -34.33 -31.78 41.80
N GLN A 104 -34.75 -30.66 41.21
CA GLN A 104 -35.76 -29.77 41.77
C GLN A 104 -37.15 -30.42 41.83
N ARG A 105 -37.54 -31.20 40.82
CA ARG A 105 -38.78 -31.99 40.84
C ARG A 105 -38.74 -33.10 41.88
N ASN A 106 -37.58 -33.72 42.12
CA ASN A 106 -37.41 -34.76 43.14
C ASN A 106 -37.27 -34.16 44.56
N GLY A 107 -36.69 -32.97 44.68
CA GLY A 107 -36.54 -32.22 45.93
C GLY A 107 -37.83 -31.49 46.37
N LYS A 108 -38.78 -31.23 45.47
CA LYS A 108 -40.08 -30.67 45.85
C LYS A 108 -41.01 -31.67 46.57
N ALA A 109 -40.54 -32.91 46.76
CA ALA A 109 -41.16 -33.90 47.66
C ALA A 109 -40.39 -34.06 48.99
N ALA A 110 -39.28 -33.34 49.21
CA ALA A 110 -38.48 -33.42 50.42
C ALA A 110 -38.02 -32.01 50.85
N ASP A 111 -38.70 -31.50 51.87
CA ASP A 111 -38.30 -30.41 52.78
C ASP A 111 -38.20 -28.97 52.27
N SER A 112 -39.17 -28.19 52.76
CA SER A 112 -38.91 -26.91 53.42
C SER A 112 -37.69 -27.01 54.33
N ASP A 113 -36.64 -26.22 54.08
CA ASP A 113 -36.01 -25.35 55.07
C ASP A 113 -34.71 -24.76 54.50
N LEU A 114 -34.61 -23.44 54.57
CA LEU A 114 -33.37 -22.69 54.36
C LEU A 114 -32.40 -22.98 55.51
N PRO A 115 -31.09 -22.94 55.27
CA PRO A 115 -30.39 -21.77 55.80
C PRO A 115 -29.24 -21.22 54.93
N VAL A 116 -29.11 -19.91 55.04
CA VAL A 116 -28.04 -19.03 54.55
C VAL A 116 -26.67 -19.47 55.11
N PRO A 117 -25.61 -19.58 54.28
CA PRO A 117 -24.26 -19.81 54.80
C PRO A 117 -23.61 -18.50 55.32
N PRO A 118 -22.91 -18.55 56.47
CA PRO A 118 -22.26 -17.40 57.08
C PRO A 118 -20.92 -17.05 56.44
N GLN A 119 -20.66 -15.74 56.33
CA GLN A 119 -19.36 -15.16 56.03
C GLN A 119 -18.37 -15.53 57.15
N THR A 120 -17.25 -16.14 56.80
CA THR A 120 -16.06 -16.25 57.67
C THR A 120 -14.83 -15.88 56.84
N VAL A 121 -14.30 -14.70 57.13
CA VAL A 121 -12.93 -14.30 56.81
C VAL A 121 -12.03 -14.76 57.96
N PRO A 122 -10.97 -15.51 57.66
CA PRO A 122 -9.67 -15.33 58.31
C PRO A 122 -8.62 -15.00 57.24
N ALA A 123 -8.05 -13.80 57.29
CA ALA A 123 -6.76 -13.57 57.94
C ALA A 123 -5.60 -14.18 57.14
N ALA A 124 -5.13 -13.35 56.19
CA ALA A 124 -3.76 -13.20 55.70
C ALA A 124 -2.73 -14.18 56.28
N GLU A 125 -2.42 -15.20 55.48
CA GLU A 125 -1.20 -15.99 55.63
C GLU A 125 -0.07 -15.27 54.89
N ALA A 126 0.91 -14.83 55.66
CA ALA A 126 2.06 -14.07 55.20
C ALA A 126 2.94 -14.94 54.29
N ILE A 127 3.01 -14.58 53.00
CA ILE A 127 4.03 -15.08 52.08
C ILE A 127 5.35 -14.35 52.43
N PRO A 128 6.46 -15.06 52.68
CA PRO A 128 7.76 -14.42 52.86
C PRO A 128 8.20 -13.72 51.57
N LEU A 129 8.44 -12.40 51.63
CA LEU A 129 9.10 -11.65 50.57
C LEU A 129 10.52 -12.21 50.33
N PRO A 130 10.88 -12.65 49.11
CA PRO A 130 12.28 -12.72 48.71
C PRO A 130 12.78 -11.31 48.38
N ALA A 131 14.02 -11.08 48.78
CA ALA A 131 14.81 -9.87 48.63
C ALA A 131 14.57 -9.05 47.35
N ALA A 132 14.50 -7.74 47.54
CA ALA A 132 14.55 -6.74 46.49
C ALA A 132 15.82 -6.88 45.64
N GLU A 133 15.66 -7.37 44.42
CA GLU A 133 16.63 -7.11 43.35
C GLU A 133 16.41 -5.68 42.84
N PRO A 134 17.48 -4.90 42.57
CA PRO A 134 17.34 -3.57 42.00
C PRO A 134 16.58 -3.66 40.67
N PRO A 135 15.78 -2.65 40.29
CA PRO A 135 15.02 -2.70 39.05
C PRO A 135 16.01 -2.82 37.89
N ARG A 136 16.13 -4.04 37.36
CA ARG A 136 16.63 -4.26 36.01
C ARG A 136 15.61 -3.58 35.12
N PHE A 137 15.98 -2.43 34.58
CA PHE A 137 15.35 -1.89 33.39
C PHE A 137 15.51 -2.97 32.32
N ALA A 138 14.52 -3.85 32.19
CA ALA A 138 14.30 -4.57 30.95
C ALA A 138 14.02 -3.48 29.94
N GLN A 139 15.04 -3.10 29.17
CA GLN A 139 14.81 -2.34 27.95
C GLN A 139 13.79 -3.16 27.17
N ALA A 140 12.60 -2.59 27.01
CA ALA A 140 11.66 -3.11 26.06
C ALA A 140 12.40 -3.06 24.71
N GLU A 141 12.90 -4.21 24.26
CA GLU A 141 13.27 -4.47 22.87
C GLU A 141 11.99 -4.60 22.04
N LYS A 142 11.08 -3.67 22.28
CA LYS A 142 9.98 -3.35 21.41
C LYS A 142 10.29 -1.93 21.02
N GLN A 143 11.05 -1.81 19.92
CA GLN A 143 11.13 -0.58 19.17
C GLN A 143 9.72 -0.02 19.12
N ILE A 144 9.54 1.14 19.75
CA ILE A 144 8.35 1.97 19.53
C ILE A 144 8.47 2.30 18.04
N GLU A 145 7.78 1.52 17.22
CA GLU A 145 7.47 1.86 15.84
C GLU A 145 6.71 3.19 15.98
N ALA A 146 7.46 4.27 15.81
CA ALA A 146 6.92 5.62 15.87
C ALA A 146 5.72 5.63 14.94
N GLU A 147 4.58 6.10 15.43
CA GLU A 147 3.43 6.36 14.56
C GLU A 147 3.95 7.00 13.27
N PRO A 148 3.54 6.51 12.09
CA PRO A 148 4.03 7.06 10.84
C PRO A 148 3.71 8.54 10.87
N ARG A 149 4.76 9.38 10.99
CA ARG A 149 4.61 10.83 11.06
C ARG A 149 3.69 11.25 9.93
N PRO A 150 2.77 12.19 10.12
CA PRO A 150 1.82 12.56 9.09
C PRO A 150 2.56 12.86 7.78
N ILE A 151 2.04 12.39 6.65
CA ILE A 151 2.71 12.42 5.34
C ILE A 151 3.21 13.84 5.01
N GLY A 152 2.44 14.87 5.37
CA GLY A 152 2.84 16.27 5.18
C GLY A 152 4.11 16.67 5.93
N GLU A 153 4.36 16.14 7.13
CA GLU A 153 5.61 16.40 7.87
C GLU A 153 6.79 15.66 7.25
N GLN A 154 6.59 14.43 6.77
CA GLN A 154 7.63 13.67 6.08
C GLN A 154 8.05 14.32 4.75
N VAL A 155 7.07 14.82 3.98
CA VAL A 155 7.32 15.60 2.75
C VAL A 155 8.05 16.90 3.09
N ARG A 156 7.68 17.59 4.17
CA ARG A 156 8.37 18.81 4.62
C ARG A 156 9.83 18.57 4.94
N ASP A 157 10.15 17.55 5.74
CA ASP A 157 11.52 17.27 6.16
C ASP A 157 12.41 16.90 4.94
N LEU A 158 11.86 16.15 3.99
CA LEU A 158 12.57 15.79 2.76
C LEU A 158 12.70 16.96 1.77
N SER A 159 11.69 17.83 1.70
CA SER A 159 11.74 19.06 0.89
C SER A 159 12.78 20.05 1.45
N LEU A 160 12.83 20.22 2.78
CA LEU A 160 13.87 21.02 3.45
C LEU A 160 15.28 20.44 3.24
N ALA A 161 15.40 19.12 3.14
CA ALA A 161 16.65 18.45 2.78
C ALA A 161 17.03 18.60 1.29
N GLY A 162 16.20 19.27 0.48
CA GLY A 162 16.47 19.56 -0.93
C GLY A 162 16.16 18.41 -1.90
N PHE A 163 15.38 17.41 -1.47
CA PHE A 163 14.94 16.34 -2.36
C PHE A 163 13.83 16.83 -3.31
N SER A 164 13.88 16.37 -4.55
CA SER A 164 12.88 16.70 -5.57
C SER A 164 11.58 15.90 -5.38
N ALA A 165 10.45 16.43 -5.87
CA ALA A 165 9.13 15.79 -5.85
C ALA A 165 9.13 14.29 -6.21
N PRO A 166 9.78 13.85 -7.32
CA PRO A 166 9.78 12.43 -7.69
C PRO A 166 10.56 11.56 -6.70
N LEU A 167 11.61 12.10 -6.08
CA LEU A 167 12.44 11.37 -5.13
C LEU A 167 11.70 11.20 -3.79
N ILE A 168 10.95 12.21 -3.37
CA ILE A 168 10.06 12.15 -2.20
C ILE A 168 8.94 11.13 -2.43
N ALA A 169 8.30 11.17 -3.60
CA ALA A 169 7.26 10.23 -3.99
C ALA A 169 7.76 8.77 -3.92
N SER A 170 8.94 8.50 -4.47
CA SER A 170 9.55 7.17 -4.44
C SER A 170 9.91 6.68 -3.02
N LYS A 171 10.33 7.58 -2.13
CA LYS A 171 10.70 7.23 -0.75
C LYS A 171 9.51 7.02 0.17
N LEU A 172 8.43 7.76 -0.05
CA LEU A 172 7.22 7.69 0.77
C LEU A 172 6.15 6.76 0.19
N GLY A 173 6.35 6.24 -1.03
CA GLY A 173 5.38 5.38 -1.71
C GLY A 173 4.09 6.10 -2.11
N ILE A 174 4.14 7.44 -2.25
CA ILE A 174 3.01 8.29 -2.65
C ILE A 174 3.10 8.65 -4.14
N SER A 175 2.01 9.11 -4.73
CA SER A 175 2.04 9.58 -6.12
C SER A 175 2.84 10.88 -6.27
N ILE A 176 3.39 11.12 -7.47
CA ILE A 176 4.14 12.35 -7.77
C ILE A 176 3.24 13.57 -7.58
N SER A 177 1.97 13.49 -7.99
CA SER A 177 1.00 14.57 -7.83
C SER A 177 0.65 14.87 -6.37
N GLU A 178 0.60 13.85 -5.50
CA GLU A 178 0.41 14.06 -4.05
C GLU A 178 1.65 14.69 -3.42
N ALA A 179 2.86 14.30 -3.84
CA ALA A 179 4.10 14.92 -3.38
C ALA A 179 4.21 16.38 -3.80
N GLU A 180 3.88 16.70 -5.06
CA GLU A 180 3.83 18.08 -5.57
C GLU A 180 2.77 18.93 -4.86
N LEU A 181 1.57 18.37 -4.66
CA LEU A 181 0.50 19.04 -3.92
C LEU A 181 0.91 19.32 -2.48
N ALA A 182 1.54 18.36 -1.80
CA ALA A 182 2.01 18.52 -0.44
C ALA A 182 3.11 19.59 -0.34
N MET A 183 4.06 19.63 -1.29
CA MET A 183 5.08 20.70 -1.33
C MET A 183 4.45 22.07 -1.61
N ALA A 184 3.53 22.18 -2.56
CA ALA A 184 2.86 23.44 -2.88
C ALA A 184 2.02 23.96 -1.69
N LEU A 185 1.39 23.07 -0.92
CA LEU A 185 0.67 23.44 0.30
C LEU A 185 1.61 23.90 1.42
N LEU A 186 2.82 23.33 1.50
CA LEU A 186 3.85 23.74 2.47
C LEU A 186 4.44 25.11 2.12
N GLU A 187 4.74 25.37 0.85
CA GLU A 187 5.23 26.69 0.38
C GLU A 187 4.22 27.80 0.64
N ARG A 188 2.91 27.49 0.54
CA ARG A 188 1.83 28.46 0.76
C ARG A 188 1.56 28.75 2.24
N LYS A 189 2.07 27.94 3.17
CA LYS A 189 1.91 28.14 4.62
C LYS A 189 3.19 28.75 5.20
N PRO A 190 3.42 30.07 5.08
CA PRO A 190 4.50 30.70 5.82
C PRO A 190 4.22 30.52 7.31
N LEU A 191 5.25 30.12 8.03
CA LEU A 191 5.29 29.85 9.47
C LEU A 191 4.58 30.98 10.25
N GLU A 192 3.51 30.64 10.97
CA GLU A 192 3.12 31.38 12.19
C GLU A 192 3.96 30.89 13.37
#